data_AF-A0A940RY68-F1
#
_entry.id   AF-A0A940RY68-F1
#
_cell.length_a   1.000
_cell.length_b   1.000
_cell.length_c   1.000
_cell.angle_alpha   90.00
_cell.angle_beta   90.00
_cell.angle_gamma   90.00
#
_symmetry.space_group_name_H-M   'P 1'
#
loop_
_entity.id
_entity.type
_entity.pdbx_description
1 polymer ?
#
loop_
_entity_poly.entity_id
_entity_poly.type
_entity_poly.pdbx_seq_one_letter_code
_entity_poly.pdbx_strand_id
1 'polypeptide(L)'
;MARALSRRLGIPYHEMDALYFAGPGRRLNEAFAEDVARIAAGPRWVIDSLGYPEVRDVLWERADTIVWLDYPRRVIMPRVRDREDMPVHAGELQHHGPGCYSAHSGVKAWNRRAENELQR
;
A
#
# COMPACT_ATOMS: atom_id res chain seq x y z
N MET A 1 -9.09 0.17 3.50
CA MET A 1 -8.62 -0.50 4.74
C MET A 1 -7.46 0.25 5.38
N ALA A 2 -6.40 0.57 4.62
CA ALA A 2 -5.20 1.23 5.11
C ALA A 2 -5.43 2.46 6.00
N ARG A 3 -6.39 3.32 5.66
CA ARG A 3 -6.80 4.45 6.51
C ARG A 3 -7.27 4.02 7.91
N ALA A 4 -8.01 2.92 8.01
CA ALA A 4 -8.44 2.39 9.30
C ALA A 4 -7.27 1.78 10.09
N LEU A 5 -6.32 1.13 9.41
CA LEU A 5 -5.08 0.61 10.02
C LEU A 5 -4.23 1.75 10.58
N SER A 6 -3.99 2.79 9.78
CA SER A 6 -3.31 4.02 10.18
C SER A 6 -3.94 4.66 11.41
N ARG A 7 -5.27 4.82 11.43
CA ARG A 7 -5.99 5.35 12.60
C ARG A 7 -5.84 4.49 13.85
N ARG A 8 -5.90 3.16 13.71
CA ARG A 8 -5.81 2.23 14.86
C ARG A 8 -4.40 2.14 15.42
N LEU A 9 -3.38 2.27 14.58
CA LEU A 9 -1.97 2.13 14.96
C LEU A 9 -1.26 3.47 15.20
N GLY A 10 -1.88 4.60 14.84
CA GLY A 10 -1.28 5.92 14.92
C GLY A 10 -0.08 6.10 13.98
N ILE A 11 -0.14 5.49 12.80
CA ILE A 11 0.96 5.48 11.80
C ILE A 11 0.57 6.36 10.60
N PRO A 12 1.49 7.16 10.04
CA PRO A 12 1.24 7.95 8.84
C PRO A 12 0.74 7.10 7.67
N TYR A 13 -0.33 7.57 7.03
CA TYR A 13 -0.89 6.95 5.83
C TYR A 13 -0.57 7.81 4.61
N HIS A 14 -0.04 7.16 3.57
CA HIS A 14 0.25 7.78 2.29
C HIS A 14 -0.54 7.06 1.20
N GLU A 15 -1.31 7.83 0.44
CA GLU A 15 -2.04 7.36 -0.73
C GLU A 15 -1.11 7.46 -1.94
N MET A 16 -0.99 6.39 -2.73
CA MET A 16 0.03 6.28 -3.77
C MET A 16 -0.22 7.24 -4.93
N ASP A 17 -1.47 7.35 -5.38
CA ASP A 17 -1.81 8.23 -6.51
C ASP A 17 -1.59 9.70 -6.12
N ALA A 18 -1.85 10.05 -4.86
CA ALA A 18 -1.57 11.38 -4.32
C ALA A 18 -0.06 11.70 -4.23
N LEU A 19 0.81 10.69 -4.18
CA LEU A 19 2.26 10.88 -4.29
C LEU A 19 2.70 10.95 -5.75
N TYR A 20 2.07 10.15 -6.61
CA TYR A 20 2.42 10.02 -8.02
C TYR A 20 1.99 11.24 -8.85
N PHE A 21 0.91 11.91 -8.46
CA PHE A 21 0.38 13.06 -9.16
C PHE A 21 0.52 14.37 -8.35
N ALA A 22 1.01 15.42 -9.01
CA ALA A 22 1.17 16.75 -8.46
C ALA A 22 0.18 17.76 -9.10
N GLY A 23 -0.49 18.53 -8.24
CA GLY A 23 -1.27 19.71 -8.62
C GLY A 23 -2.56 19.44 -9.43
N PRO A 24 -3.22 20.52 -9.90
CA PRO A 24 -4.42 20.41 -10.72
C PRO A 24 -4.14 19.68 -12.03
N GLY A 25 -5.04 18.77 -12.43
CA GLY A 25 -4.92 18.02 -13.69
C GLY A 25 -4.11 16.72 -13.61
N ARG A 26 -3.75 16.25 -12.40
CA ARG A 26 -3.03 14.99 -12.18
C ARG A 26 -1.75 14.88 -13.03
N ARG A 27 -0.92 15.92 -13.03
CA ARG A 27 0.40 15.84 -13.67
C ARG A 27 1.30 14.91 -12.88
N LEU A 28 2.23 14.23 -13.54
CA LEU A 28 3.21 13.40 -12.83
C LEU A 28 4.03 14.25 -11.86
N ASN A 29 4.27 13.71 -10.67
CA ASN A 29 5.17 14.27 -9.69
C ASN A 29 6.61 13.87 -10.03
N GLU A 30 7.43 14.82 -10.46
CA GLU A 30 8.84 14.58 -10.77
C GLU A 30 9.65 14.12 -9.55
N ALA A 31 9.23 14.51 -8.34
CA ALA A 31 9.85 14.10 -7.09
C ALA A 31 9.28 12.78 -6.53
N PHE A 32 8.41 12.08 -7.27
CA PHE A 32 7.69 10.91 -6.76
C PHE A 32 8.62 9.84 -6.17
N ALA A 33 9.68 9.48 -6.89
CA ALA A 33 10.61 8.45 -6.42
C ALA A 33 11.37 8.89 -5.15
N GLU A 34 11.80 10.15 -5.09
CA GLU A 34 12.49 10.72 -3.94
C GLU A 34 11.56 10.81 -2.71
N ASP A 35 10.32 11.24 -2.91
CA ASP A 35 9.29 11.32 -1.87
C ASP A 35 8.98 9.94 -1.29
N VAL A 36 8.81 8.94 -2.15
CA VAL A 36 8.58 7.56 -1.70
C VAL A 36 9.79 7.01 -0.96
N ALA A 37 11.01 7.24 -1.46
CA ALA A 37 12.23 6.82 -0.77
C ALA A 37 12.36 7.47 0.62
N ARG A 38 12.05 8.77 0.73
CA ARG A 38 12.03 9.49 2.01
C ARG A 38 10.99 8.94 2.99
N ILE A 39 9.79 8.60 2.50
CA ILE A 39 8.76 7.95 3.31
C ILE A 39 9.22 6.56 3.76
N ALA A 40 9.74 5.75 2.84
CA ALA A 40 10.19 4.38 3.09
C ALA A 40 11.40 4.31 4.04
N ALA A 41 12.25 5.34 4.06
CA ALA A 41 13.33 5.50 5.03
C ALA A 41 12.83 5.89 6.44
N GLY A 42 11.59 6.38 6.54
CA GLY A 42 10.95 6.70 7.80
C GLY A 42 10.66 5.45 8.65
N PRO A 43 10.57 5.60 9.99
CA PRO A 43 10.43 4.45 10.89
C PRO A 43 9.03 3.82 10.89
N ARG A 44 8.01 4.53 10.35
CA ARG A 44 6.59 4.18 10.43
C ARG A 44 5.83 4.74 9.25
N TRP A 45 5.22 3.89 8.45
CA TRP A 45 4.37 4.29 7.33
C TRP A 45 3.38 3.19 6.94
N VAL A 46 2.27 3.61 6.34
CA VAL A 46 1.31 2.75 5.63
C VAL A 46 1.15 3.29 4.23
N ILE A 47 1.37 2.43 3.23
CA ILE A 47 1.09 2.74 1.82
C ILE A 47 0.07 1.73 1.31
N ASP A 48 -0.98 2.25 0.68
CA ASP A 48 -2.05 1.46 0.06
C ASP A 48 -1.84 1.37 -1.45
N SER A 49 -0.79 0.67 -1.85
CA SER A 49 -0.53 0.28 -3.23
C SER A 49 0.51 -0.84 -3.31
N LEU A 50 0.56 -1.51 -4.46
CA LEU A 50 1.67 -2.39 -4.85
C LEU A 50 2.97 -1.59 -5.10
N GLY A 51 2.86 -0.26 -5.23
CA GLY A 51 3.90 0.61 -5.76
C GLY A 51 3.89 0.60 -7.29
N TYR A 52 4.14 1.76 -7.89
CA TYR A 52 4.51 1.82 -9.31
C TYR A 52 5.88 1.17 -9.52
N PRO A 53 6.20 0.65 -10.73
CA PRO A 53 7.46 -0.03 -10.98
C PRO A 53 8.69 0.74 -10.51
N GLU A 54 8.70 2.07 -10.62
CA GLU A 54 9.86 2.91 -10.31
C GLU A 54 10.18 2.99 -8.79
N VAL A 55 9.22 2.64 -7.93
CA VAL A 55 9.37 2.72 -6.46
C VAL A 55 9.09 1.41 -5.73
N ARG A 56 8.66 0.37 -6.46
CA ARG A 56 8.23 -0.90 -5.89
C ARG A 56 9.33 -1.56 -5.07
N ASP A 57 10.54 -1.63 -5.61
CA ASP A 57 11.64 -2.33 -4.96
C ASP A 57 11.99 -1.68 -3.61
N VAL A 58 12.11 -0.34 -3.57
CA VAL A 58 12.37 0.42 -2.34
C VAL A 58 11.28 0.19 -1.29
N LEU A 59 10.01 0.17 -1.72
CA LEU A 59 8.89 -0.07 -0.81
C LEU A 59 8.91 -1.49 -0.24
N TRP A 60 9.15 -2.48 -1.10
CA TRP A 60 9.12 -3.89 -0.71
C TRP A 60 10.33 -4.27 0.16
N GLU A 61 11.51 -3.72 -0.13
CA GLU A 61 12.70 -3.92 0.69
C GLU A 61 12.53 -3.35 2.11
N ARG A 62 11.84 -2.21 2.24
CA ARG A 62 11.65 -1.50 3.51
C ARG A 62 10.38 -1.90 4.27
N ALA A 63 9.41 -2.53 3.61
CA ALA A 63 8.22 -3.03 4.26
C ALA A 63 8.58 -4.13 5.26
N ASP A 64 7.97 -4.08 6.45
CA ASP A 64 8.10 -5.20 7.40
C ASP A 64 6.90 -6.13 7.41
N THR A 65 5.75 -5.66 6.92
CA THR A 65 4.51 -6.42 6.84
C THR A 65 3.82 -6.10 5.52
N ILE A 66 3.29 -7.12 4.85
CA ILE A 66 2.44 -6.94 3.68
C ILE A 66 1.06 -7.48 4.03
N VAL A 67 0.03 -6.63 3.94
CA VAL A 67 -1.36 -7.04 4.13
C VAL A 67 -1.96 -7.28 2.75
N TRP A 68 -2.11 -8.56 2.41
CA TRP A 68 -2.72 -8.99 1.16
C TRP A 68 -4.23 -9.18 1.32
N LEU A 69 -5.02 -8.57 0.43
CA LEU A 69 -6.48 -8.68 0.45
C LEU A 69 -6.96 -9.64 -0.63
N ASP A 70 -7.15 -10.91 -0.27
CA ASP A 70 -7.71 -11.93 -1.15
C ASP A 70 -9.23 -12.08 -0.93
N TYR A 71 -10.01 -11.18 -1.55
CA TYR A 71 -11.47 -11.29 -1.51
C TYR A 71 -11.98 -12.22 -2.60
N PRO A 72 -12.92 -13.15 -2.30
CA PRO A 72 -13.49 -14.01 -3.32
C PRO A 72 -14.28 -13.18 -4.35
N ARG A 73 -14.31 -13.64 -5.63
CA ARG A 73 -14.97 -12.93 -6.74
C ARG A 73 -16.40 -12.47 -6.42
N ARG A 74 -17.18 -13.28 -5.70
CA ARG A 74 -18.56 -12.93 -5.29
C ARG A 74 -18.64 -11.65 -4.43
N VAL A 75 -17.57 -11.29 -3.73
CA VAL A 75 -17.46 -10.08 -2.90
C VAL A 75 -16.99 -8.87 -3.72
N ILE A 76 -16.07 -9.08 -4.67
CA ILE A 76 -15.50 -7.99 -5.49
C ILE A 76 -16.43 -7.60 -6.64
N MET A 77 -16.98 -8.58 -7.37
CA MET A 77 -17.69 -8.35 -8.63
C MET A 77 -18.87 -7.37 -8.51
N PRO A 78 -19.73 -7.42 -7.46
CA PRO A 78 -20.79 -6.42 -7.30
C PRO A 78 -20.25 -4.98 -7.10
N ARG A 79 -19.07 -4.80 -6.52
CA ARG A 79 -18.47 -3.48 -6.22
C ARG A 79 -17.85 -2.81 -7.44
N VAL A 80 -17.51 -3.59 -8.46
CA VAL A 80 -16.87 -3.13 -9.70
C VAL A 80 -17.89 -2.93 -10.81
N ARG A 81 -18.99 -3.70 -10.81
CA ARG A 81 -20.03 -3.63 -11.85
C ARG A 81 -20.68 -2.26 -11.98
N ASP A 82 -20.78 -1.50 -10.90
CA ASP A 82 -21.41 -0.18 -10.88
C ASP A 82 -20.40 0.96 -11.15
N ARG A 83 -19.17 0.64 -11.58
CA ARG A 83 -18.17 1.62 -12.02
C ARG A 83 -18.11 1.60 -13.55
N GLU A 84 -18.85 2.50 -14.18
CA GLU A 84 -19.05 2.57 -15.65
C GLU A 84 -17.76 2.70 -16.47
N ASP A 85 -16.63 3.10 -15.87
CA ASP A 85 -15.38 3.43 -16.58
C ASP A 85 -14.20 2.47 -16.35
N MET A 86 -14.40 1.31 -15.71
CA MET A 86 -13.29 0.39 -15.45
C MET A 86 -13.32 -0.84 -16.38
N PRO A 87 -12.42 -0.96 -17.38
CA PRO A 87 -12.38 -2.14 -18.25
C PRO A 87 -11.99 -3.39 -17.46
N VAL A 88 -12.99 -4.24 -17.16
CA VAL A 88 -12.78 -5.54 -16.53
C VAL A 88 -12.40 -6.55 -17.61
N HIS A 89 -11.10 -6.88 -17.71
CA HIS A 89 -10.65 -7.96 -18.59
C HIS A 89 -11.03 -9.31 -17.96
N ALA A 90 -11.97 -10.02 -18.58
CA ALA A 90 -12.34 -11.38 -18.22
C ALA A 90 -11.48 -12.37 -19.01
N GLY A 91 -10.59 -13.11 -18.33
CA GLY A 91 -9.77 -14.15 -18.98
C GLY A 91 -8.42 -14.42 -18.31
N GLU A 92 -7.88 -13.48 -17.55
CA GLU A 92 -6.64 -13.65 -16.76
C GLU A 92 -6.97 -14.40 -15.45
N LEU A 93 -7.15 -15.71 -15.55
CA LEU A 93 -7.17 -16.58 -14.38
C LEU A 93 -5.75 -16.61 -13.80
N GLN A 94 -5.63 -16.07 -12.58
CA GLN A 94 -4.54 -16.27 -11.63
C GLN A 94 -3.23 -15.52 -11.90
N HIS A 95 -3.17 -14.25 -11.52
CA HIS A 95 -2.09 -13.57 -10.78
C HIS A 95 -2.10 -12.08 -11.18
N HIS A 96 -2.41 -11.19 -10.23
CA HIS A 96 -2.36 -9.72 -10.38
C HIS A 96 -3.59 -9.05 -11.04
N GLY A 97 -4.71 -9.00 -10.31
CA GLY A 97 -5.72 -7.98 -10.56
C GLY A 97 -5.27 -6.61 -10.02
N PRO A 98 -5.43 -5.49 -10.73
CA PRO A 98 -5.17 -4.16 -10.20
C PRO A 98 -6.22 -3.84 -9.12
N GLY A 99 -5.78 -3.77 -7.87
CA GLY A 99 -6.64 -3.33 -6.78
C GLY A 99 -6.30 -3.94 -5.43
N CYS A 100 -5.79 -3.08 -4.55
CA CYS A 100 -5.70 -3.23 -3.09
C CYS A 100 -4.53 -4.08 -2.54
N TYR A 101 -3.35 -3.47 -2.52
CA TYR A 101 -2.24 -3.93 -1.70
C TYR A 101 -1.96 -2.88 -0.63
N SER A 102 -1.86 -3.27 0.64
CA SER A 102 -1.39 -2.34 1.67
C SER A 102 -0.11 -2.91 2.29
N ALA A 103 1.03 -2.26 2.06
CA ALA A 103 2.29 -2.56 2.74
C ALA A 103 2.36 -1.74 4.05
N HIS A 104 2.74 -2.38 5.14
CA HIS A 104 2.72 -1.86 6.51
C HIS A 104 4.07 -2.00 7.21
N SER A 105 4.52 -0.86 7.71
CA SER A 105 5.69 -0.57 8.53
C SER A 105 5.55 -0.74 10.08
N GLY A 106 5.34 -1.90 10.72
CA GLY A 106 5.35 -1.92 12.19
C GLY A 106 5.55 -3.22 12.98
N VAL A 107 5.50 -4.43 12.43
CA VAL A 107 5.56 -5.66 13.25
C VAL A 107 6.95 -5.87 13.86
N LYS A 108 8.03 -5.52 13.16
CA LYS A 108 9.41 -5.67 13.68
C LYS A 108 9.69 -4.82 14.93
N ALA A 109 9.10 -3.63 15.02
CA ALA A 109 9.24 -2.79 16.21
C ALA A 109 8.51 -3.38 17.43
N TRP A 110 7.38 -4.05 17.21
CA TRP A 110 6.61 -4.70 18.26
C TRP A 110 7.25 -6.03 18.67
N ASN A 111 7.81 -6.78 17.71
CA ASN A 111 8.56 -8.01 17.98
C ASN A 111 9.85 -7.72 18.75
N ARG A 112 10.62 -6.70 18.34
CA ARG A 112 11.84 -6.29 19.05
C ARG A 112 11.56 -5.76 20.46
N ARG A 113 10.40 -5.13 20.67
CA ARG A 113 9.97 -4.68 22.00
C ARG A 113 9.56 -5.85 22.88
N ALA A 114 8.81 -6.82 22.33
CA ALA A 114 8.46 -8.06 23.02
C ALA A 114 9.69 -8.93 23.34
N GLU A 115 10.63 -9.06 22.41
CA GLU A 115 11.90 -9.78 22.59
C GLU A 115 12.74 -9.14 23.71
N ASN A 116 12.83 -7.81 23.78
CA ASN A 116 13.56 -7.10 24.83
C ASN A 116 12.86 -7.17 26.21
N GLU A 117 11.53 -7.27 26.24
CA GLU A 117 10.77 -7.43 27.48
C GLU A 117 10.86 -8.86 28.05
N LEU A 118 11.04 -9.87 27.19
CA LEU A 118 11.26 -11.27 27.58
C LEU A 118 12.71 -11.57 28.02
N GLN A 119 13.63 -10.63 27.85
CA GLN A 119 15.05 -10.75 28.26
C GLN A 119 15.35 -10.05 29.60
N ARG A 120 14.34 -9.56 30.32
CA ARG A 120 14.44 -9.07 31.71
C ARG A 120 13.83 -10.08 32.68
#